data_AF-A0A1U7UMW9-F1
#
_entry.id   AF-A0A1U7UMW9-F1
#
_cell.length_a   1.000
_cell.length_b   1.000
_cell.length_c   1.000
_cell.angle_alpha   90.00
_cell.angle_beta   90.00
_cell.angle_gamma   90.00
#
_symmetry.space_group_name_H-M   'P 1'
#
loop_
_entity.id
_entity.type
_entity.pdbx_description
1 polymer ?
#
loop_
_entity_poly.entity_id
_entity_poly.type
_entity_poly.pdbx_seq_one_letter_code
_entity_poly.pdbx_strand_id
1 'polypeptide(L)'
;MRSRSNSGVRLDGYARLVHQTILCHQNPVTGLLPASYDQKDAWVRDNVYSILSVWGLGLAYRKNADRDEDKAKAYELEQSVVKLMRGLLHCMIRQVDKVESFKYSQSTKDSLHAKYNTKTCATVVGDDQWGHLQLDATSVYLLFLAQMTASGLHIIHSLDEVNFIQNLVFYIEAAYKTADFGIWERGDKTNQGISELNASSVGMAKAALEALDELDLFGVKGGPQSVIHVLADEVQHCQSILNSLLPRASTSKEVDASLLSVVSFPAFAVEESQLVELTKQEIITKLQGRYGCCRFLRDGYKTPKEDPNRLYYEPAELKLFENIECEWPLFWTYFILDGVFSGNAEQVQEYREALEAVLIKGKNGVPLLPELYSVPPDRVDEEYQNPHTVDRIPMGKLPHMWGQSLYILGSLMAEGFLAPGEIDPLNRRFSTVPKPDVVVQVSILAETEEIKSILKDKGIDVETIAEVYPIRVQPARILSHIYSSLGKQIGQPAKIKALFDTG
;
A
#
# COMPACT_ATOMS: atom_id res chain seq x y z
N MET A 1 0.48 -28.62 35.94
CA MET A 1 0.79 -27.69 34.84
C MET A 1 0.73 -28.47 33.52
N ARG A 2 -0.24 -28.20 32.64
CA ARG A 2 -0.26 -28.82 31.29
C ARG A 2 0.82 -28.16 30.43
N SER A 3 1.70 -28.94 29.80
CA SER A 3 2.70 -28.44 28.84
C SER A 3 2.01 -27.62 27.75
N ARG A 4 2.62 -26.49 27.34
CA ARG A 4 2.14 -25.71 26.20
C ARG A 4 2.27 -26.53 24.91
N SER A 5 1.39 -26.29 23.93
CA SER A 5 1.55 -26.84 22.58
C SER A 5 2.82 -26.29 21.94
N ASN A 6 3.45 -27.05 21.04
CA ASN A 6 4.63 -26.59 20.28
C ASN A 6 4.33 -25.28 19.52
N SER A 7 3.09 -25.13 19.02
CA SER A 7 2.60 -23.92 18.36
C SER A 7 2.65 -22.69 19.27
N GLY A 8 2.21 -22.80 20.53
CA GLY A 8 2.26 -21.69 21.48
C GLY A 8 3.70 -21.24 21.79
N VAL A 9 4.65 -22.18 21.89
CA VAL A 9 6.07 -21.85 22.11
C VAL A 9 6.68 -21.12 20.91
N ARG A 10 6.31 -21.51 19.68
CA ARG A 10 6.75 -20.84 18.45
C ARG A 10 6.18 -19.43 18.33
N LEU A 11 4.89 -19.23 18.60
CA LEU A 11 4.26 -17.90 18.66
C LEU A 11 4.87 -17.00 19.74
N ASP A 12 5.24 -17.55 20.90
CA ASP A 12 5.98 -16.82 21.93
C ASP A 12 7.37 -16.35 21.42
N GLY A 13 7.99 -17.13 20.52
CA GLY A 13 9.21 -16.74 19.81
C GLY A 13 9.00 -15.54 18.90
N TYR A 14 7.96 -15.56 18.08
CA TYR A 14 7.57 -14.44 17.23
C TYR A 14 7.18 -13.19 18.03
N ALA A 15 6.46 -13.36 19.15
CA ALA A 15 6.15 -12.26 20.05
C ALA A 15 7.40 -11.59 20.60
N ARG A 16 8.39 -12.38 21.05
CA ARG A 16 9.69 -11.82 21.47
C ARG A 16 10.38 -11.06 20.34
N LEU A 17 10.39 -11.61 19.14
CA LEU A 17 10.98 -10.98 17.97
C LEU A 17 10.31 -9.64 17.66
N VAL A 18 8.99 -9.63 17.50
CA VAL A 18 8.17 -8.41 17.28
C VAL A 18 8.40 -7.36 18.37
N HIS A 19 8.42 -7.77 19.64
CA HIS A 19 8.69 -6.84 20.74
C HIS A 19 10.09 -6.25 20.70
N GLN A 20 11.10 -7.05 20.34
CA GLN A 20 12.50 -6.62 20.33
C GLN A 20 12.88 -5.79 19.10
N THR A 21 12.17 -5.95 17.98
CA THR A 21 12.54 -5.29 16.72
C THR A 21 11.56 -4.22 16.24
N ILE A 22 10.31 -4.23 16.70
CA ILE A 22 9.26 -3.31 16.23
C ILE A 22 8.61 -2.58 17.41
N LEU A 23 7.92 -3.29 18.30
CA LEU A 23 7.12 -2.64 19.35
C LEU A 23 7.97 -1.91 20.40
N CYS A 24 9.24 -2.26 20.58
CA CYS A 24 10.17 -1.50 21.41
C CYS A 24 10.38 -0.05 20.95
N HIS A 25 10.08 0.25 19.68
CA HIS A 25 10.19 1.59 19.10
C HIS A 25 8.84 2.33 19.06
N GLN A 26 7.73 1.66 19.36
CA GLN A 26 6.40 2.24 19.24
C GLN A 26 6.21 3.36 20.26
N ASN A 27 5.80 4.54 19.79
CA ASN A 27 5.54 5.65 20.67
C ASN A 27 4.34 5.36 21.59
N PRO A 28 4.47 5.52 22.92
CA PRO A 28 3.43 5.17 23.86
C PRO A 28 2.25 6.16 23.88
N VAL A 29 2.34 7.30 23.20
CA VAL A 29 1.25 8.28 23.10
C VAL A 29 0.58 8.17 21.74
N THR A 30 1.33 8.39 20.67
CA THR A 30 0.79 8.47 19.31
C THR A 30 0.63 7.11 18.64
N GLY A 31 1.32 6.07 19.12
CA GLY A 31 1.39 4.77 18.46
C GLY A 31 2.32 4.72 17.25
N LEU A 32 2.90 5.85 16.82
CA LEU A 32 3.77 5.93 15.66
C LEU A 32 5.12 5.26 15.92
N LEU A 33 5.70 4.72 14.85
CA LEU A 33 7.05 4.18 14.78
C LEU A 33 7.96 5.21 14.08
N PRO A 34 9.16 5.49 14.62
CA PRO A 34 10.18 6.22 13.87
C PRO A 34 10.66 5.38 12.67
N ALA A 35 11.35 5.97 11.70
CA ALA A 35 11.97 5.18 10.62
C ALA A 35 13.18 4.36 11.10
N SER A 36 13.92 4.86 12.09
CA SER A 36 15.02 4.15 12.76
C SER A 36 15.39 4.82 14.09
N TYR A 37 16.44 4.32 14.78
CA TYR A 37 16.97 4.98 15.97
C TYR A 37 17.47 6.42 15.68
N ASP A 38 18.14 6.61 14.54
CA ASP A 38 18.71 7.90 14.14
C ASP A 38 17.67 8.79 13.44
N GLN A 39 16.78 8.20 12.65
CA GLN A 39 15.69 8.92 11.95
C GLN A 39 14.39 8.80 12.75
N LYS A 40 14.13 9.83 13.57
CA LYS A 40 13.06 9.83 14.56
C LYS A 40 11.67 10.17 14.01
N ASP A 41 11.56 10.54 12.74
CA ASP A 41 10.28 10.86 12.11
C ASP A 41 9.56 9.58 11.67
N ALA A 42 8.23 9.64 11.62
CA ALA A 42 7.34 8.55 11.28
C ALA A 42 6.85 8.71 9.84
N TRP A 43 7.32 7.85 8.94
CA TRP A 43 6.82 7.75 7.58
C TRP A 43 5.53 6.94 7.55
N VAL A 44 4.52 7.40 6.81
CA VAL A 44 3.23 6.71 6.70
C VAL A 44 3.42 5.28 6.20
N ARG A 45 4.12 5.11 5.08
CA ARG A 45 4.40 3.81 4.46
C ARG A 45 5.15 2.87 5.41
N ASP A 46 6.27 3.32 5.96
CA ASP A 46 7.08 2.51 6.87
C ASP A 46 6.27 2.08 8.10
N ASN A 47 5.41 2.96 8.65
CA ASN A 47 4.54 2.63 9.78
C ASN A 47 3.53 1.54 9.42
N VAL A 48 2.83 1.68 8.30
CA VAL A 48 1.83 0.71 7.84
C VAL A 48 2.47 -0.65 7.58
N TYR A 49 3.59 -0.71 6.85
CA TYR A 49 4.26 -1.98 6.62
C TYR A 49 4.87 -2.59 7.90
N SER A 50 5.42 -1.77 8.79
CA SER A 50 6.04 -2.25 10.04
C SER A 50 5.02 -2.85 11.00
N ILE A 51 3.78 -2.38 10.99
CA ILE A 51 2.74 -2.88 11.90
C ILE A 51 2.09 -4.19 11.42
N LEU A 52 2.32 -4.60 10.17
CA LEU A 52 1.69 -5.81 9.59
C LEU A 52 2.09 -7.10 10.32
N SER A 53 3.34 -7.24 10.76
CA SER A 53 3.76 -8.38 11.57
C SER A 53 3.08 -8.43 12.93
N VAL A 54 2.82 -7.27 13.54
CA VAL A 54 2.08 -7.16 14.81
C VAL A 54 0.63 -7.56 14.60
N TRP A 55 0.01 -7.09 13.52
CA TRP A 55 -1.35 -7.48 13.12
C TRP A 55 -1.45 -8.98 12.83
N GLY A 56 -0.58 -9.52 11.98
CA GLY A 56 -0.52 -10.94 11.66
C GLY A 56 -0.28 -11.81 12.89
N LEU A 57 0.62 -11.40 13.79
CA LEU A 57 0.84 -12.12 15.05
C LEU A 57 -0.40 -12.06 15.97
N GLY A 58 -1.09 -10.92 16.04
CA GLY A 58 -2.35 -10.78 16.77
C GLY A 58 -3.43 -11.74 16.26
N LEU A 59 -3.61 -11.80 14.93
CA LEU A 59 -4.50 -12.77 14.28
C LEU A 59 -4.09 -14.21 14.56
N ALA A 60 -2.79 -14.52 14.51
CA ALA A 60 -2.29 -15.86 14.78
C ALA A 60 -2.56 -16.29 16.23
N TYR A 61 -2.38 -15.40 17.21
CA TYR A 61 -2.78 -15.67 18.58
C TYR A 61 -4.30 -15.83 18.71
N ARG A 62 -5.08 -14.96 18.06
CA ARG A 62 -6.56 -15.02 18.09
C ARG A 62 -7.08 -16.39 17.58
N LYS A 63 -6.51 -16.90 16.49
CA LYS A 63 -6.83 -18.20 15.90
C LYS A 63 -6.42 -19.39 16.79
N ASN A 64 -5.25 -19.30 17.41
CA ASN A 64 -4.63 -20.39 18.19
C ASN A 64 -4.83 -20.22 19.72
N ALA A 65 -5.79 -19.39 20.15
CA ALA A 65 -5.97 -19.04 21.55
C ALA A 65 -6.57 -20.19 22.38
N ASP A 66 -5.72 -21.10 22.86
CA ASP A 66 -6.12 -22.19 23.75
C ASP A 66 -6.28 -21.74 25.22
N ARG A 67 -5.70 -20.58 25.58
CA ARG A 67 -5.63 -20.07 26.96
C ARG A 67 -6.00 -18.59 27.02
N ASP A 68 -6.46 -18.13 28.18
CA ASP A 68 -6.78 -16.72 28.41
C ASP A 68 -5.55 -15.80 28.25
N GLU A 69 -4.35 -16.29 28.56
CA GLU A 69 -3.09 -15.57 28.29
C GLU A 69 -2.90 -15.27 26.81
N ASP A 70 -3.23 -16.22 25.93
CA ASP A 70 -3.01 -16.08 24.49
C ASP A 70 -4.05 -15.10 23.88
N LYS A 71 -5.27 -15.09 24.43
CA LYS A 71 -6.29 -14.05 24.12
C LYS A 71 -5.86 -12.66 24.57
N ALA A 72 -5.27 -12.55 25.76
CA ALA A 72 -4.76 -11.28 26.27
C ALA A 72 -3.63 -10.73 25.38
N LYS A 73 -2.70 -11.58 24.95
CA LYS A 73 -1.64 -11.21 24.00
C LYS A 73 -2.20 -10.77 22.65
N ALA A 74 -3.16 -11.51 22.10
CA ALA A 74 -3.83 -11.12 20.85
C ALA A 74 -4.42 -9.70 20.98
N TYR A 75 -5.17 -9.46 22.06
CA TYR A 75 -5.76 -8.16 22.34
C TYR A 75 -4.72 -7.04 22.43
N GLU A 76 -3.63 -7.23 23.19
CA GLU A 76 -2.57 -6.23 23.31
C GLU A 76 -1.91 -5.89 21.98
N LEU A 77 -1.59 -6.90 21.16
CA LEU A 77 -1.00 -6.71 19.83
C LEU A 77 -1.96 -5.95 18.91
N GLU A 78 -3.24 -6.30 18.91
CA GLU A 78 -4.27 -5.63 18.12
C GLU A 78 -4.48 -4.18 18.57
N GLN A 79 -4.44 -3.89 19.88
CA GLN A 79 -4.50 -2.52 20.36
C GLN A 79 -3.27 -1.71 19.95
N SER A 80 -2.09 -2.31 19.91
CA SER A 80 -0.89 -1.68 19.34
C SER A 80 -1.07 -1.34 17.85
N VAL A 81 -1.73 -2.20 17.07
CA VAL A 81 -2.05 -1.95 15.65
C VAL A 81 -3.03 -0.79 15.52
N VAL A 82 -4.16 -0.85 16.25
CA VAL A 82 -5.19 0.21 16.25
C VAL A 82 -4.57 1.55 16.63
N LYS A 83 -3.70 1.57 17.64
CA LYS A 83 -3.04 2.80 18.09
C LYS A 83 -2.17 3.43 17.02
N LEU A 84 -1.37 2.63 16.29
CA LEU A 84 -0.53 3.15 15.21
C LEU A 84 -1.37 3.69 14.04
N MET A 85 -2.35 2.92 13.58
CA MET A 85 -3.22 3.33 12.48
C MET A 85 -4.00 4.60 12.82
N ARG A 86 -4.52 4.70 14.06
CA ARG A 86 -5.12 5.94 14.55
C ARG A 86 -4.09 7.06 14.64
N GLY A 87 -2.87 6.81 15.08
CA GLY A 87 -1.78 7.80 15.08
C GLY A 87 -1.59 8.45 13.71
N LEU A 88 -1.55 7.65 12.64
CA LEU A 88 -1.47 8.12 11.26
C LEU A 88 -2.72 8.90 10.86
N LEU A 89 -3.92 8.41 11.19
CA LEU A 89 -5.18 9.12 10.96
C LEU A 89 -5.14 10.54 11.55
N HIS A 90 -4.70 10.68 12.80
CA HIS A 90 -4.59 11.98 13.46
C HIS A 90 -3.58 12.90 12.76
N CYS A 91 -2.49 12.37 12.21
CA CYS A 91 -1.53 13.14 11.42
C CYS A 91 -2.17 13.70 10.14
N MET A 92 -2.97 12.88 9.45
CA MET A 92 -3.65 13.28 8.22
C MET A 92 -4.81 14.25 8.48
N ILE A 93 -5.62 14.01 9.51
CA ILE A 93 -6.74 14.91 9.90
C ILE A 93 -6.23 16.33 10.19
N ARG A 94 -5.04 16.47 10.79
CA ARG A 94 -4.41 17.77 11.05
C ARG A 94 -4.06 18.57 9.79
N GLN A 95 -4.13 17.94 8.62
CA GLN A 95 -3.90 18.55 7.31
C GLN A 95 -5.18 18.53 6.46
N VAL A 96 -6.36 18.54 7.08
CA VAL A 96 -7.64 18.50 6.35
C VAL A 96 -7.76 19.60 5.29
N ASP A 97 -7.25 20.80 5.55
CA ASP A 97 -7.27 21.92 4.59
C ASP A 97 -6.48 21.60 3.30
N LYS A 98 -5.40 20.82 3.43
CA LYS A 98 -4.62 20.32 2.29
C LYS A 98 -5.41 19.28 1.50
N VAL A 99 -6.05 18.33 2.18
CA VAL A 99 -6.91 17.32 1.52
C VAL A 99 -8.01 18.00 0.70
N GLU A 100 -8.68 19.01 1.26
CA GLU A 100 -9.71 19.75 0.53
C GLU A 100 -9.14 20.52 -0.67
N SER A 101 -7.99 21.17 -0.51
CA SER A 101 -7.32 21.92 -1.59
C SER A 101 -6.84 21.01 -2.72
N PHE A 102 -6.31 19.82 -2.38
CA PHE A 102 -5.72 18.89 -3.32
C PHE A 102 -6.73 18.29 -4.30
N LYS A 103 -7.98 18.06 -3.88
CA LYS A 103 -9.07 17.59 -4.78
C LYS A 103 -9.21 18.47 -6.02
N TYR A 104 -8.82 19.72 -5.92
CA TYR A 104 -8.85 20.70 -6.99
C TYR A 104 -7.53 20.89 -7.70
N SER A 105 -6.45 21.06 -6.93
CA SER A 105 -5.18 21.48 -7.48
C SER A 105 -4.34 20.32 -8.01
N GLN A 106 -4.47 19.13 -7.39
CA GLN A 106 -3.59 17.97 -7.59
C GLN A 106 -2.09 18.38 -7.54
N SER A 107 -1.78 19.43 -6.77
CA SER A 107 -0.47 20.05 -6.73
C SER A 107 0.38 19.49 -5.59
N THR A 108 1.70 19.52 -5.75
CA THR A 108 2.63 19.12 -4.68
C THR A 108 2.46 19.96 -3.42
N LYS A 109 2.14 21.26 -3.55
CA LYS A 109 1.98 22.19 -2.42
C LYS A 109 0.78 21.86 -1.55
N ASP A 110 -0.29 21.37 -2.17
CA ASP A 110 -1.52 21.02 -1.46
C ASP A 110 -1.54 19.55 -1.04
N SER A 111 -0.49 18.78 -1.34
CA SER A 111 -0.41 17.37 -0.98
C SER A 111 -0.21 17.15 0.52
N LEU A 112 -0.70 16.01 1.03
CA LEU A 112 -0.41 15.55 2.38
C LEU A 112 1.09 15.29 2.57
N HIS A 113 1.58 15.55 3.78
CA HIS A 113 2.93 15.16 4.14
C HIS A 113 3.06 13.63 4.28
N ALA A 114 4.14 13.06 3.77
CA ALA A 114 4.40 11.62 3.89
C ALA A 114 5.10 11.20 5.20
N LYS A 115 5.60 12.15 6.01
CA LYS A 115 6.20 11.87 7.33
C LYS A 115 5.82 12.89 8.39
N TYR A 116 5.85 12.45 9.64
CA TYR A 116 5.41 13.22 10.80
C TYR A 116 6.36 13.09 11.98
N ASN A 117 6.26 14.03 12.91
CA ASN A 117 6.94 13.90 14.18
C ASN A 117 6.31 12.77 14.99
N THR A 118 7.08 11.74 15.31
CA THR A 118 6.62 10.55 16.04
C THR A 118 5.96 10.87 17.39
N LYS A 119 6.33 11.97 18.06
CA LYS A 119 5.80 12.33 19.39
C LYS A 119 4.60 13.27 19.33
N THR A 120 4.55 14.15 18.33
CA THR A 120 3.57 15.25 18.30
C THR A 120 2.56 15.15 17.17
N CYS A 121 2.73 14.26 16.19
CA CYS A 121 1.94 14.19 14.96
C CYS A 121 2.00 15.48 14.12
N ALA A 122 3.02 16.32 14.30
CA ALA A 122 3.21 17.54 13.51
C ALA A 122 3.97 17.23 12.21
N THR A 123 3.83 18.11 11.22
CA THR A 123 4.74 18.14 10.06
C THR A 123 6.15 18.47 10.54
N VAL A 124 7.17 17.92 9.87
CA VAL A 124 8.59 18.02 10.28
C VAL A 124 9.46 18.79 9.31
N VAL A 125 8.93 19.08 8.13
CA VAL A 125 9.56 19.89 7.08
C VAL A 125 8.48 20.75 6.43
N GLY A 126 8.85 21.75 5.63
CA GLY A 126 7.91 22.59 4.88
C GLY A 126 7.50 21.97 3.53
N ASP A 127 6.42 22.49 2.94
CA ASP A 127 5.80 21.95 1.71
C ASP A 127 6.74 21.87 0.50
N ASP A 128 7.67 22.82 0.38
CA ASP A 128 8.63 22.90 -0.74
C ASP A 128 9.99 22.24 -0.41
N GLN A 129 10.13 21.60 0.76
CA GLN A 129 11.44 21.12 1.25
C GLN A 129 11.69 19.63 0.98
N TRP A 130 10.66 18.87 0.61
CA TRP A 130 10.77 17.42 0.44
C TRP A 130 9.67 16.87 -0.47
N GLY A 131 9.91 15.69 -1.07
CA GLY A 131 8.98 15.02 -1.98
C GLY A 131 7.78 14.41 -1.28
N HIS A 132 6.89 15.25 -0.76
CA HIS A 132 5.74 14.84 0.07
C HIS A 132 4.59 14.21 -0.69
N LEU A 133 4.37 14.62 -1.95
CA LEU A 133 3.34 14.05 -2.80
C LEU A 133 3.71 12.59 -3.11
N GLN A 134 3.21 11.68 -2.27
CA GLN A 134 3.41 10.24 -2.32
C GLN A 134 2.04 9.58 -2.21
N LEU A 135 1.40 9.33 -3.36
CA LEU A 135 0.05 8.77 -3.38
C LEU A 135 0.04 7.31 -2.92
N ASP A 136 1.15 6.59 -3.11
CA ASP A 136 1.35 5.24 -2.58
C ASP A 136 1.21 5.19 -1.06
N ALA A 137 1.71 6.21 -0.34
CA ALA A 137 1.72 6.23 1.12
C ALA A 137 0.31 6.38 1.72
N THR A 138 -0.50 7.29 1.19
CA THR A 138 -1.92 7.41 1.58
C THR A 138 -2.69 6.17 1.16
N SER A 139 -2.44 5.65 -0.04
CA SER A 139 -3.15 4.48 -0.57
C SER A 139 -2.87 3.21 0.23
N VAL A 140 -1.62 2.95 0.62
CA VAL A 140 -1.30 1.76 1.44
C VAL A 140 -1.93 1.85 2.83
N TYR A 141 -2.02 3.05 3.41
CA TYR A 141 -2.77 3.26 4.65
C TYR A 141 -4.25 2.91 4.47
N LEU A 142 -4.88 3.37 3.38
CA LEU A 142 -6.29 3.12 3.09
C LEU A 142 -6.56 1.63 2.80
N LEU A 143 -5.69 0.98 2.03
CA LEU A 143 -5.76 -0.46 1.75
C LEU A 143 -5.73 -1.27 3.06
N PHE A 144 -4.77 -0.99 3.95
CA PHE A 144 -4.68 -1.73 5.21
C PHE A 144 -5.71 -1.30 6.24
N LEU A 145 -6.21 -0.06 6.21
CA LEU A 145 -7.39 0.32 6.97
C LEU A 145 -8.59 -0.57 6.60
N ALA A 146 -8.80 -0.80 5.31
CA ALA A 146 -9.86 -1.67 4.81
C ALA A 146 -9.66 -3.14 5.23
N GLN A 147 -8.48 -3.71 4.97
CA GLN A 147 -8.15 -5.09 5.35
C GLN A 147 -8.24 -5.33 6.86
N MET A 148 -7.74 -4.40 7.69
CA MET A 148 -7.78 -4.50 9.14
C MET A 148 -9.21 -4.36 9.68
N THR A 149 -10.02 -3.45 9.11
CA THR A 149 -11.45 -3.32 9.45
C THR A 149 -12.21 -4.61 9.12
N ALA A 150 -11.98 -5.17 7.93
CA ALA A 150 -12.58 -6.44 7.51
C ALA A 150 -12.13 -7.63 8.39
N SER A 151 -10.92 -7.58 8.95
CA SER A 151 -10.43 -8.56 9.95
C SER A 151 -11.03 -8.38 11.37
N GLY A 152 -11.87 -7.35 11.56
CA GLY A 152 -12.56 -7.06 12.81
C GLY A 152 -11.88 -6.02 13.72
N LEU A 153 -10.83 -5.33 13.27
CA LEU A 153 -10.24 -4.23 14.04
C LEU A 153 -11.09 -2.97 13.95
N HIS A 154 -11.36 -2.35 15.10
CA HIS A 154 -12.14 -1.12 15.19
C HIS A 154 -11.23 0.12 15.21
N ILE A 155 -10.86 0.61 14.02
CA ILE A 155 -9.92 1.72 13.84
C ILE A 155 -10.61 3.08 13.77
N ILE A 156 -11.76 3.17 13.08
CA ILE A 156 -12.54 4.41 12.88
C ILE A 156 -13.64 4.50 13.93
N HIS A 157 -13.75 5.62 14.64
CA HIS A 157 -14.55 5.74 15.86
C HIS A 157 -15.69 6.76 15.76
N SER A 158 -15.73 7.61 14.73
CA SER A 158 -16.79 8.61 14.55
C SER A 158 -17.14 8.83 13.08
N LEU A 159 -18.34 9.38 12.83
CA LEU A 159 -18.77 9.74 11.48
C LEU A 159 -17.90 10.85 10.87
N ASP A 160 -17.31 11.72 11.68
CA ASP A 160 -16.35 12.72 11.19
C ASP A 160 -15.07 12.06 10.65
N GLU A 161 -14.59 11.00 11.33
CA GLU A 161 -13.47 10.19 10.83
C GLU A 161 -13.87 9.42 9.56
N VAL A 162 -15.09 8.86 9.47
CA VAL A 162 -15.62 8.25 8.23
C VAL A 162 -15.60 9.27 7.09
N ASN A 163 -16.15 10.46 7.30
CA ASN A 163 -16.16 11.53 6.31
C ASN A 163 -14.74 11.90 5.87
N PHE A 164 -13.79 11.94 6.80
CA PHE A 164 -12.39 12.18 6.47
C PHE A 164 -11.81 11.06 5.59
N ILE A 165 -12.09 9.78 5.87
CA ILE A 165 -11.68 8.67 5.01
C ILE A 165 -12.30 8.78 3.62
N GLN A 166 -13.59 9.14 3.51
CA GLN A 166 -14.23 9.42 2.22
C GLN A 166 -13.52 10.55 1.46
N ASN A 167 -13.04 11.58 2.16
CA ASN A 167 -12.25 12.65 1.54
C ASN A 167 -10.85 12.19 1.12
N LEU A 168 -10.25 11.22 1.81
CA LEU A 168 -9.01 10.57 1.35
C LEU A 168 -9.22 9.68 0.12
N VAL A 169 -10.41 9.09 -0.07
CA VAL A 169 -10.77 8.41 -1.33
C VAL A 169 -10.74 9.40 -2.49
N PHE A 170 -11.40 10.55 -2.35
CA PHE A 170 -11.33 11.63 -3.36
C PHE A 170 -9.92 12.17 -3.56
N TYR A 171 -9.06 12.10 -2.54
CA TYR A 171 -7.66 12.50 -2.66
C TYR A 171 -6.85 11.55 -3.56
N ILE A 172 -7.13 10.24 -3.53
CA ILE A 172 -6.37 9.23 -4.31
C ILE A 172 -7.03 8.85 -5.64
N GLU A 173 -8.29 9.19 -5.88
CA GLU A 173 -9.02 8.77 -7.10
C GLU A 173 -8.36 9.24 -8.40
N ALA A 174 -7.67 10.40 -8.37
CA ALA A 174 -6.95 10.96 -9.50
C ALA A 174 -5.54 10.34 -9.74
N ALA A 175 -5.15 9.30 -9.00
CA ALA A 175 -3.79 8.75 -9.05
C ALA A 175 -3.33 8.34 -10.46
N TYR A 176 -4.23 7.88 -11.33
CA TYR A 176 -3.94 7.50 -12.72
C TYR A 176 -3.39 8.65 -13.59
N LYS A 177 -3.57 9.91 -13.18
CA LYS A 177 -3.09 11.10 -13.92
C LYS A 177 -2.23 12.05 -13.08
N THR A 178 -2.11 11.81 -11.78
CA THR A 178 -1.33 12.66 -10.89
C THR A 178 0.10 12.13 -10.76
N ALA A 179 1.06 12.88 -11.29
CA ALA A 179 2.48 12.58 -11.14
C ALA A 179 2.93 12.87 -9.71
N ASP A 180 3.62 11.91 -9.09
CA ASP A 180 4.06 11.96 -7.69
C ASP A 180 5.57 11.62 -7.54
N PHE A 181 6.08 11.62 -6.31
CA PHE A 181 7.47 11.29 -6.01
C PHE A 181 7.72 9.77 -5.84
N GLY A 182 6.66 8.97 -5.92
CA GLY A 182 6.69 7.52 -5.78
C GLY A 182 7.23 7.04 -4.42
N ILE A 183 7.35 5.72 -4.32
CA ILE A 183 7.71 5.02 -3.09
C ILE A 183 9.13 5.32 -2.59
N TRP A 184 10.00 5.80 -3.49
CA TRP A 184 11.39 6.16 -3.20
C TRP A 184 11.59 7.65 -2.97
N GLU A 185 10.52 8.45 -3.01
CA GLU A 185 10.52 9.87 -2.66
C GLU A 185 11.38 10.74 -3.59
N ARG A 186 11.54 10.29 -4.84
CA ARG A 186 12.42 10.89 -5.84
C ARG A 186 11.70 11.45 -7.05
N GLY A 187 10.54 10.90 -7.39
CA GLY A 187 9.93 11.12 -8.69
C GLY A 187 10.82 10.46 -9.74
N ASP A 188 11.43 11.24 -10.61
CA ASP A 188 12.35 10.74 -11.63
C ASP A 188 13.66 10.15 -11.07
N LYS A 189 14.39 9.37 -11.87
CA LYS A 189 15.66 8.74 -11.47
C LYS A 189 16.72 9.73 -10.99
N THR A 190 16.72 10.97 -11.49
CA THR A 190 17.70 11.98 -11.10
C THR A 190 17.36 12.69 -9.80
N ASN A 191 16.13 12.53 -9.28
CA ASN A 191 15.65 13.20 -8.07
C ASN A 191 15.83 14.73 -8.12
N GLN A 192 15.56 15.34 -9.29
CA GLN A 192 15.64 16.80 -9.48
C GLN A 192 14.35 17.52 -9.06
N GLY A 193 13.47 16.85 -8.29
CA GLY A 193 12.16 17.36 -7.92
C GLY A 193 11.11 17.21 -9.01
N ILE A 194 11.37 16.40 -10.04
CA ILE A 194 10.45 16.14 -11.14
C ILE A 194 9.59 14.93 -10.77
N SER A 195 8.28 15.15 -10.61
CA SER A 195 7.34 14.06 -10.35
C SER A 195 7.05 13.26 -11.62
N GLU A 196 6.73 11.98 -11.45
CA GLU A 196 6.37 11.07 -12.55
C GLU A 196 5.10 10.31 -12.21
N LEU A 197 4.42 9.81 -13.23
CA LEU A 197 3.37 8.82 -13.00
C LEU A 197 4.04 7.48 -12.64
N ASN A 198 4.01 7.13 -11.35
CA ASN A 198 4.61 5.90 -10.84
C ASN A 198 3.56 4.78 -10.77
N ALA A 199 3.81 3.66 -11.45
CA ALA A 199 2.93 2.50 -11.44
C ALA A 199 2.74 1.91 -10.02
N SER A 200 3.73 2.06 -9.13
CA SER A 200 3.61 1.72 -7.71
C SER A 200 2.46 2.48 -7.02
N SER A 201 2.34 3.78 -7.32
CA SER A 201 1.33 4.66 -6.74
C SER A 201 -0.05 4.41 -7.34
N VAL A 202 -0.13 4.29 -8.68
CA VAL A 202 -1.38 3.97 -9.38
C VAL A 202 -1.93 2.61 -8.93
N GLY A 203 -1.06 1.60 -8.82
CA GLY A 203 -1.43 0.25 -8.40
C GLY A 203 -1.94 0.20 -6.97
N MET A 204 -1.25 0.87 -6.05
CA MET A 204 -1.67 0.95 -4.66
C MET A 204 -2.99 1.72 -4.50
N ALA A 205 -3.16 2.82 -5.25
CA ALA A 205 -4.39 3.61 -5.25
C ALA A 205 -5.58 2.78 -5.76
N LYS A 206 -5.43 2.10 -6.90
CA LYS A 206 -6.45 1.16 -7.41
C LYS A 206 -6.85 0.15 -6.35
N ALA A 207 -5.86 -0.45 -5.68
CA ALA A 207 -6.13 -1.46 -4.67
C ALA A 207 -6.85 -0.90 -3.45
N ALA A 208 -6.51 0.30 -3.01
CA ALA A 208 -7.19 0.99 -1.92
C ALA A 208 -8.64 1.35 -2.28
N LEU A 209 -8.86 1.87 -3.49
CA LEU A 209 -10.19 2.22 -4.00
C LEU A 209 -11.10 0.98 -4.02
N GLU A 210 -10.67 -0.10 -4.66
CA GLU A 210 -11.43 -1.36 -4.69
C GLU A 210 -11.63 -1.97 -3.30
N ALA A 211 -10.68 -1.83 -2.37
CA ALA A 211 -10.81 -2.38 -1.02
C ALA A 211 -11.80 -1.60 -0.14
N LEU A 212 -11.97 -0.30 -0.41
CA LEU A 212 -12.84 0.58 0.35
C LEU A 212 -14.26 0.64 -0.20
N ASP A 213 -14.48 0.29 -1.47
CA ASP A 213 -15.80 0.37 -2.07
C ASP A 213 -16.81 -0.50 -1.31
N GLU A 214 -17.93 0.11 -0.94
CA GLU A 214 -19.00 -0.46 -0.12
C GLU A 214 -18.56 -0.98 1.27
N LEU A 215 -17.35 -0.64 1.73
CA LEU A 215 -16.87 -1.04 3.06
C LEU A 215 -17.50 -0.17 4.16
N ASP A 216 -18.09 -0.82 5.15
CA ASP A 216 -18.51 -0.18 6.40
C ASP A 216 -17.32 -0.03 7.37
N LEU A 217 -16.90 1.20 7.62
CA LEU A 217 -15.75 1.50 8.50
C LEU A 217 -15.99 1.22 9.99
N PHE A 218 -17.25 1.01 10.40
CA PHE A 218 -17.57 0.52 11.75
C PHE A 218 -17.73 -1.01 11.79
N GLY A 219 -17.47 -1.70 10.67
CA GLY A 219 -17.64 -3.13 10.52
C GLY A 219 -19.08 -3.54 10.76
N VAL A 220 -19.29 -4.65 11.47
CA VAL A 220 -20.63 -5.20 11.76
C VAL A 220 -21.55 -4.30 12.60
N LYS A 221 -21.04 -3.18 13.13
CA LYS A 221 -21.79 -2.25 13.97
C LYS A 221 -22.26 -0.99 13.23
N GLY A 222 -21.88 -0.83 11.97
CA GLY A 222 -22.19 0.37 11.22
C GLY A 222 -23.55 0.36 10.53
N GLY A 223 -23.72 1.31 9.63
CA GLY A 223 -24.91 1.48 8.82
C GLY A 223 -24.62 2.35 7.60
N PRO A 224 -25.64 2.77 6.83
CA PRO A 224 -25.44 3.45 5.55
C PRO A 224 -24.58 4.72 5.60
N GLN A 225 -24.43 5.35 6.76
CA GLN A 225 -23.62 6.56 6.94
C GLN A 225 -22.12 6.28 7.19
N SER A 226 -21.75 5.05 7.52
CA SER A 226 -20.37 4.62 7.74
C SER A 226 -19.77 3.84 6.57
N VAL A 227 -20.53 3.69 5.49
CA VAL A 227 -20.11 3.05 4.24
C VAL A 227 -19.34 4.04 3.37
N ILE A 228 -18.21 3.58 2.83
CA ILE A 228 -17.41 4.33 1.87
C ILE A 228 -17.86 4.01 0.45
N HIS A 229 -17.86 5.01 -0.41
CA HIS A 229 -18.27 4.88 -1.80
C HIS A 229 -17.16 5.33 -2.74
N VAL A 230 -16.93 4.53 -3.78
CA VAL A 230 -15.90 4.78 -4.80
C VAL A 230 -16.57 4.86 -6.18
N LEU A 231 -16.00 5.66 -7.07
CA LEU A 231 -16.43 5.71 -8.47
C LEU A 231 -15.71 4.63 -9.26
N ALA A 232 -16.47 3.71 -9.87
CA ALA A 232 -15.93 2.61 -10.66
C ALA A 232 -15.06 3.07 -11.84
N ASP A 233 -15.37 4.22 -12.44
CA ASP A 233 -14.60 4.79 -13.56
C ASP A 233 -13.14 5.09 -13.16
N GLU A 234 -12.92 5.57 -11.93
CA GLU A 234 -11.57 5.91 -11.46
C GLU A 234 -10.72 4.65 -11.25
N VAL A 235 -11.34 3.56 -10.79
CA VAL A 235 -10.71 2.22 -10.72
C VAL A 235 -10.33 1.74 -12.13
N GLN A 236 -11.23 1.90 -13.11
CA GLN A 236 -10.99 1.47 -14.48
C GLN A 236 -9.92 2.31 -15.19
N HIS A 237 -9.83 3.61 -14.89
CA HIS A 237 -8.74 4.45 -15.36
C HIS A 237 -7.40 4.00 -14.80
N CYS A 238 -7.32 3.69 -13.50
CA CYS A 238 -6.10 3.12 -12.91
C CYS A 238 -5.72 1.78 -13.56
N GLN A 239 -6.69 0.88 -13.79
CA GLN A 239 -6.46 -0.39 -14.49
C GLN A 239 -5.86 -0.18 -15.89
N SER A 240 -6.45 0.74 -16.67
CA SER A 240 -6.00 1.04 -18.03
C SER A 240 -4.57 1.58 -18.06
N ILE A 241 -4.23 2.45 -17.10
CA ILE A 241 -2.86 2.97 -16.95
C ILE A 241 -1.88 1.86 -16.56
N LEU A 242 -2.23 0.99 -15.61
CA LEU A 242 -1.36 -0.13 -15.20
C LEU A 242 -1.06 -1.08 -16.37
N ASN A 243 -2.08 -1.44 -17.16
CA ASN A 243 -1.90 -2.28 -18.34
C ASN A 243 -1.00 -1.67 -19.41
N SER A 244 -1.00 -0.33 -19.52
CA SER A 244 -0.16 0.40 -20.46
C SER A 244 1.27 0.61 -19.96
N LEU A 245 1.44 0.81 -18.64
CA LEU A 245 2.74 1.06 -18.02
C LEU A 245 3.55 -0.22 -17.84
N LEU A 246 2.98 -1.25 -17.23
CA LEU A 246 3.75 -2.43 -16.81
C LEU A 246 4.35 -3.17 -18.01
N PRO A 247 5.58 -3.73 -17.87
CA PRO A 247 6.39 -3.84 -16.65
C PRO A 247 7.21 -2.57 -16.30
N ARG A 248 7.07 -1.49 -17.07
CA ARG A 248 7.73 -0.21 -16.78
C ARG A 248 7.11 0.44 -15.55
N ALA A 249 7.97 0.98 -14.67
CA ALA A 249 7.53 1.60 -13.43
C ALA A 249 7.15 3.08 -13.60
N SER A 250 7.88 3.82 -14.44
CA SER A 250 7.62 5.22 -14.76
C SER A 250 8.37 5.64 -16.04
N THR A 251 8.25 6.89 -16.47
CA THR A 251 8.94 7.40 -17.66
C THR A 251 10.45 7.16 -17.63
N SER A 252 11.11 7.45 -16.50
CA SER A 252 12.56 7.25 -16.33
C SER A 252 12.96 5.85 -15.84
N LYS A 253 12.03 5.04 -15.31
CA LYS A 253 12.31 3.71 -14.72
C LYS A 253 11.72 2.59 -15.55
N GLU A 254 12.60 1.89 -16.27
CA GLU A 254 12.29 0.76 -17.15
C GLU A 254 11.71 -0.44 -16.38
N VAL A 255 12.12 -0.61 -15.13
CA VAL A 255 11.58 -1.57 -14.16
C VAL A 255 11.94 -1.09 -12.74
N ASP A 256 11.09 -1.41 -11.77
CA ASP A 256 11.31 -1.10 -10.34
C ASP A 256 10.80 -2.27 -9.49
N ALA A 257 11.57 -2.67 -8.47
CA ALA A 257 11.24 -3.81 -7.63
C ALA A 257 10.02 -3.54 -6.72
N SER A 258 9.65 -2.28 -6.50
CA SER A 258 8.40 -1.92 -5.80
C SER A 258 7.14 -2.38 -6.51
N LEU A 259 7.21 -2.69 -7.81
CA LEU A 259 6.09 -3.26 -8.55
C LEU A 259 5.65 -4.62 -8.00
N LEU A 260 6.49 -5.34 -7.25
CA LEU A 260 6.08 -6.53 -6.49
C LEU A 260 4.90 -6.24 -5.54
N SER A 261 4.89 -5.05 -4.92
CA SER A 261 3.79 -4.63 -4.04
C SER A 261 2.48 -4.33 -4.79
N VAL A 262 2.55 -4.17 -6.12
CA VAL A 262 1.41 -3.91 -7.01
C VAL A 262 0.88 -5.19 -7.62
N VAL A 263 1.74 -6.01 -8.21
CA VAL A 263 1.35 -7.24 -8.93
C VAL A 263 1.10 -8.41 -8.00
N SER A 264 1.54 -8.32 -6.75
CA SER A 264 1.36 -9.32 -5.69
C SER A 264 0.92 -8.64 -4.39
N PHE A 265 1.18 -9.29 -3.25
CA PHE A 265 0.87 -8.75 -1.94
C PHE A 265 1.58 -7.40 -1.71
N PRO A 266 0.88 -6.36 -1.23
CA PRO A 266 -0.50 -6.39 -0.73
C PRO A 266 -1.58 -5.99 -1.74
N ALA A 267 -1.23 -5.37 -2.87
CA ALA A 267 -2.21 -4.71 -3.70
C ALA A 267 -2.99 -5.66 -4.60
N PHE A 268 -2.34 -6.66 -5.21
CA PHE A 268 -2.92 -7.53 -6.24
C PHE A 268 -3.70 -6.74 -7.31
N ALA A 269 -3.16 -5.60 -7.73
CA ALA A 269 -3.91 -4.59 -8.49
C ALA A 269 -4.09 -4.93 -9.98
N VAL A 270 -3.33 -5.91 -10.49
CA VAL A 270 -3.31 -6.28 -11.91
C VAL A 270 -4.13 -7.52 -12.15
N GLU A 271 -5.09 -7.44 -13.07
CA GLU A 271 -6.03 -8.53 -13.38
C GLU A 271 -5.50 -9.50 -14.46
N GLU A 272 -4.50 -9.09 -15.24
CA GLU A 272 -3.90 -9.91 -16.29
C GLU A 272 -2.74 -10.76 -15.76
N SER A 273 -2.95 -12.08 -15.65
CA SER A 273 -1.94 -13.02 -15.13
C SER A 273 -0.62 -13.01 -15.94
N GLN A 274 -0.70 -12.87 -17.26
CA GLN A 274 0.49 -12.79 -18.11
C GLN A 274 1.33 -11.54 -17.81
N LEU A 275 0.68 -10.41 -17.53
CA LEU A 275 1.33 -9.15 -17.20
C LEU A 275 1.97 -9.19 -15.81
N VAL A 276 1.30 -9.84 -14.85
CA VAL A 276 1.86 -10.13 -13.52
C VAL A 276 3.16 -10.93 -13.64
N GLU A 277 3.12 -12.05 -14.38
CA GLU A 277 4.30 -12.92 -14.53
C GLU A 277 5.42 -12.24 -15.33
N LEU A 278 5.10 -11.51 -16.40
CA LEU A 278 6.07 -10.70 -17.14
C LEU A 278 6.77 -9.70 -16.22
N THR A 279 6.01 -8.98 -15.40
CA THR A 279 6.56 -7.98 -14.47
C THR A 279 7.49 -8.62 -13.44
N LYS A 280 7.09 -9.76 -12.85
CA LYS A 280 7.94 -10.51 -11.92
C LYS A 280 9.23 -10.98 -12.59
N GLN A 281 9.16 -11.51 -13.80
CA GLN A 281 10.33 -11.98 -14.54
C GLN A 281 11.29 -10.85 -14.89
N GLU A 282 10.78 -9.67 -15.26
CA GLU A 282 11.61 -8.48 -15.50
C GLU A 282 12.34 -8.02 -14.23
N ILE A 283 11.67 -8.05 -13.07
CA ILE A 283 12.29 -7.73 -11.77
C ILE A 283 13.38 -8.76 -11.43
N ILE A 284 13.09 -10.05 -11.55
CA ILE A 284 14.06 -11.12 -11.27
C ILE A 284 15.26 -10.99 -12.19
N THR A 285 15.03 -10.85 -13.49
CA THR A 285 16.09 -10.86 -14.51
C THR A 285 17.00 -9.63 -14.41
N LYS A 286 16.43 -8.44 -14.12
CA LYS A 286 17.18 -7.18 -14.18
C LYS A 286 17.63 -6.65 -12.83
N LEU A 287 16.91 -6.97 -11.75
CA LEU A 287 17.13 -6.33 -10.45
C LEU A 287 17.60 -7.31 -9.38
N GLN A 288 17.40 -8.63 -9.52
CA GLN A 288 17.85 -9.58 -8.50
C GLN A 288 19.38 -9.73 -8.50
N GLY A 289 19.96 -9.69 -7.30
CA GLY A 289 21.37 -9.96 -7.02
C GLY A 289 21.54 -11.03 -5.94
N ARG A 290 22.74 -11.09 -5.34
CA ARG A 290 23.12 -12.13 -4.35
C ARG A 290 22.62 -11.85 -2.93
N TYR A 291 22.09 -10.66 -2.67
CA TYR A 291 21.66 -10.18 -1.34
C TYR A 291 20.25 -9.58 -1.34
N GLY A 292 19.53 -9.63 -2.46
CA GLY A 292 18.20 -9.03 -2.60
C GLY A 292 17.94 -8.57 -4.03
N CYS A 293 17.10 -7.56 -4.19
CA CYS A 293 16.95 -6.85 -5.47
C CYS A 293 17.40 -5.40 -5.35
N CYS A 294 17.96 -4.83 -6.41
CA CYS A 294 18.09 -3.38 -6.54
C CYS A 294 16.70 -2.75 -6.63
N ARG A 295 16.56 -1.49 -6.19
CA ARG A 295 15.26 -0.79 -6.26
C ARG A 295 14.84 -0.57 -7.71
N PHE A 296 15.75 -0.02 -8.51
CA PHE A 296 15.65 0.14 -9.97
C PHE A 296 17.07 0.27 -10.55
N LEU A 297 17.20 0.12 -11.86
CA LEU A 297 18.49 0.23 -12.54
C LEU A 297 19.08 1.65 -12.43
N ARG A 298 20.38 1.73 -12.19
CA ARG A 298 21.16 2.97 -12.02
C ARG A 298 20.75 3.80 -10.82
N ASP A 299 20.32 3.12 -9.76
CA ASP A 299 20.04 3.74 -8.48
C ASP A 299 21.33 4.00 -7.68
N GLY A 300 21.64 5.28 -7.47
CA GLY A 300 22.85 5.69 -6.74
C GLY A 300 22.75 5.60 -5.22
N TYR A 301 21.59 5.33 -4.64
CA TYR A 301 21.40 5.45 -3.21
C TYR A 301 22.30 4.52 -2.40
N LYS A 302 23.10 5.13 -1.51
CA LYS A 302 24.12 4.50 -0.65
C LYS A 302 25.17 3.68 -1.42
N THR A 303 25.30 3.90 -2.72
CA THR A 303 26.43 3.35 -3.48
C THR A 303 27.72 4.08 -3.10
N PRO A 304 28.90 3.47 -3.23
CA PRO A 304 30.17 4.12 -2.89
C PRO A 304 30.52 5.35 -3.73
N LYS A 305 29.84 5.54 -4.86
CA LYS A 305 30.03 6.67 -5.78
C LYS A 305 29.01 7.79 -5.57
N GLU A 306 28.03 7.61 -4.69
CA GLU A 306 27.06 8.65 -4.35
C GLU A 306 27.74 9.81 -3.61
N ASP A 307 27.41 11.04 -3.98
CA ASP A 307 27.71 12.20 -3.14
C ASP A 307 26.67 12.29 -2.01
N PRO A 308 27.05 12.02 -0.75
CA PRO A 308 26.09 12.02 0.37
C PRO A 308 25.58 13.41 0.72
N ASN A 309 26.18 14.48 0.18
CA ASN A 309 25.79 15.87 0.45
C ASN A 309 24.74 16.39 -0.53
N ARG A 310 24.37 15.60 -1.55
CA ARG A 310 23.48 16.01 -2.62
C ARG A 310 22.32 15.03 -2.81
N LEU A 311 21.11 15.55 -2.86
CA LEU A 311 19.90 14.73 -3.01
C LEU A 311 19.65 14.30 -4.46
N TYR A 312 20.05 15.12 -5.44
CA TYR A 312 19.86 14.85 -6.86
C TYR A 312 21.12 14.28 -7.51
N TYR A 313 20.93 13.65 -8.67
CA TYR A 313 22.00 13.12 -9.51
C TYR A 313 22.08 13.93 -10.81
N GLU A 314 23.30 14.15 -11.28
CA GLU A 314 23.52 14.57 -12.66
C GLU A 314 23.21 13.40 -13.60
N PRO A 315 22.66 13.64 -14.80
CA PRO A 315 22.41 12.58 -15.78
C PRO A 315 23.64 11.72 -16.09
N ALA A 316 24.85 12.31 -16.03
CA ALA A 316 26.11 11.60 -16.24
C ALA A 316 26.48 10.67 -15.06
N GLU A 317 26.05 10.98 -13.83
CA GLU A 317 26.32 10.15 -12.64
C GLU A 317 25.55 8.85 -12.65
N LEU A 318 24.36 8.81 -13.26
CA LEU A 318 23.54 7.59 -13.33
C LEU A 318 24.32 6.40 -13.92
N LYS A 319 25.21 6.65 -14.89
CA LYS A 319 26.05 5.60 -15.48
C LYS A 319 27.11 5.08 -14.50
N LEU A 320 27.54 5.88 -13.53
CA LEU A 320 28.47 5.44 -12.50
C LEU A 320 27.82 4.46 -11.53
N PHE A 321 26.49 4.48 -11.37
CA PHE A 321 25.80 3.57 -10.46
C PHE A 321 25.51 2.20 -11.08
N GLU A 322 25.62 2.08 -12.40
CA GLU A 322 25.38 0.84 -13.14
C GLU A 322 26.27 -0.30 -12.62
N ASN A 323 25.65 -1.42 -12.27
CA ASN A 323 26.24 -2.65 -11.70
C ASN A 323 26.71 -2.54 -10.24
N ILE A 324 26.65 -1.38 -9.61
CA ILE A 324 27.03 -1.20 -8.19
C ILE A 324 25.84 -0.77 -7.32
N GLU A 325 24.63 -0.78 -7.87
CA GLU A 325 23.39 -0.44 -7.16
C GLU A 325 23.24 -1.30 -5.92
N CYS A 326 22.77 -0.72 -4.82
CA CYS A 326 22.59 -1.46 -3.58
C CYS A 326 21.48 -2.51 -3.68
N GLU A 327 21.71 -3.69 -3.10
CA GLU A 327 20.76 -4.80 -3.11
C GLU A 327 19.95 -4.81 -1.80
N TRP A 328 18.61 -4.91 -1.91
CA TRP A 328 17.70 -4.82 -0.78
C TRP A 328 17.07 -6.18 -0.50
N PRO A 329 17.35 -6.83 0.64
CA PRO A 329 16.77 -8.12 1.00
C PRO A 329 15.26 -8.04 1.27
N LEU A 330 14.72 -6.82 1.43
CA LEU A 330 13.28 -6.54 1.47
C LEU A 330 12.52 -7.26 0.36
N PHE A 331 13.01 -7.27 -0.87
CA PHE A 331 12.27 -7.82 -2.01
C PHE A 331 12.14 -9.36 -1.97
N TRP A 332 13.07 -10.05 -1.32
CA TRP A 332 12.90 -11.48 -1.06
C TRP A 332 11.77 -11.77 -0.06
N THR A 333 11.45 -10.85 0.86
CA THR A 333 10.26 -10.99 1.70
C THR A 333 8.96 -10.90 0.89
N TYR A 334 8.94 -10.08 -0.17
CA TYR A 334 7.82 -10.03 -1.11
C TYR A 334 7.70 -11.34 -1.90
N PHE A 335 8.81 -11.93 -2.37
CA PHE A 335 8.76 -13.22 -3.06
C PHE A 335 8.31 -14.38 -2.16
N ILE A 336 8.67 -14.38 -0.87
CA ILE A 336 8.13 -15.34 0.09
C ILE A 336 6.62 -15.20 0.20
N LEU A 337 6.12 -13.97 0.38
CA LEU A 337 4.68 -13.72 0.48
C LEU A 337 3.98 -14.10 -0.82
N ASP A 338 4.52 -13.73 -1.98
CA ASP A 338 4.01 -14.13 -3.29
C ASP A 338 3.92 -15.66 -3.44
N GLY A 339 4.96 -16.38 -3.02
CA GLY A 339 5.00 -17.84 -3.03
C GLY A 339 3.94 -18.45 -2.11
N VAL A 340 3.72 -17.86 -0.92
CA VAL A 340 2.66 -18.28 -0.01
C VAL A 340 1.27 -18.06 -0.62
N PHE A 341 1.01 -16.89 -1.22
CA PHE A 341 -0.29 -16.57 -1.82
C PHE A 341 -0.59 -17.39 -3.07
N SER A 342 0.44 -17.74 -3.85
CA SER A 342 0.31 -18.58 -5.06
C SER A 342 0.36 -20.09 -4.77
N GLY A 343 0.70 -20.49 -3.54
CA GLY A 343 0.90 -21.91 -3.18
C GLY A 343 2.20 -22.51 -3.71
N ASN A 344 3.16 -21.70 -4.14
CA ASN A 344 4.47 -22.13 -4.62
C ASN A 344 5.45 -22.35 -3.45
N ALA A 345 5.44 -23.56 -2.90
CA ALA A 345 6.31 -23.92 -1.78
C ALA A 345 7.82 -23.92 -2.12
N GLU A 346 8.19 -24.16 -3.38
CA GLU A 346 9.58 -24.16 -3.83
C GLU A 346 10.16 -22.74 -3.77
N GLN A 347 9.43 -21.76 -4.33
CA GLN A 347 9.78 -20.34 -4.22
C GLN A 347 9.88 -19.87 -2.77
N VAL A 348 8.95 -20.28 -1.91
CA VAL A 348 9.00 -19.94 -0.49
C VAL A 348 10.28 -20.47 0.15
N GLN A 349 10.66 -21.71 -0.13
CA GLN A 349 11.85 -22.31 0.46
C GLN A 349 13.13 -21.66 -0.06
N GLU A 350 13.24 -21.43 -1.38
CA GLU A 350 14.38 -20.77 -2.02
C GLU A 350 14.68 -19.41 -1.38
N TYR A 351 13.68 -18.53 -1.31
CA TYR A 351 13.90 -17.19 -0.78
C TYR A 351 14.03 -17.15 0.75
N ARG A 352 13.50 -18.15 1.49
CA ARG A 352 13.78 -18.29 2.92
C ARG A 352 15.24 -18.64 3.17
N GLU A 353 15.80 -19.59 2.43
CA GLU A 353 17.22 -19.96 2.53
C GLU A 353 18.12 -18.78 2.14
N ALA A 354 17.76 -18.06 1.06
CA ALA A 354 18.47 -16.85 0.66
C ALA A 354 18.44 -15.76 1.75
N LEU A 355 17.28 -15.50 2.36
CA LEU A 355 17.16 -14.56 3.47
C LEU A 355 17.97 -14.99 4.70
N GLU A 356 17.94 -16.27 5.07
CA GLU A 356 18.71 -16.79 6.21
C GLU A 356 20.22 -16.53 6.07
N ALA A 357 20.75 -16.57 4.84
CA ALA A 357 22.15 -16.28 4.54
C ALA A 357 22.52 -14.79 4.72
N VAL A 358 21.56 -13.87 4.65
CA VAL A 358 21.79 -12.41 4.72
C VAL A 358 21.21 -11.76 5.97
N LEU A 359 20.60 -12.52 6.89
CA LEU A 359 20.16 -11.99 8.17
C LEU A 359 21.35 -11.70 9.10
N ILE A 360 21.34 -10.55 9.75
CA ILE A 360 22.36 -10.17 10.73
C ILE A 360 21.93 -10.64 12.11
N LYS A 361 22.81 -11.36 12.82
CA LYS A 361 22.56 -11.79 14.20
C LYS A 361 22.82 -10.62 15.16
N GLY A 362 21.73 -10.05 15.68
CA GLY A 362 21.75 -9.04 16.72
C GLY A 362 22.09 -9.60 18.11
N LYS A 363 21.88 -8.78 19.14
CA LYS A 363 22.05 -9.20 20.55
C LYS A 363 21.21 -10.45 20.84
N ASN A 364 21.78 -11.40 21.57
CA ASN A 364 21.14 -12.68 21.91
C ASN A 364 20.70 -13.53 20.69
N GLY A 365 21.29 -13.29 19.51
CA GLY A 365 21.01 -14.07 18.30
C GLY A 365 19.71 -13.69 17.58
N VAL A 366 19.11 -12.55 17.89
CA VAL A 366 17.91 -12.05 17.21
C VAL A 366 18.20 -11.82 15.72
N PRO A 367 17.45 -12.40 14.78
CA PRO A 367 17.64 -12.16 13.35
C PRO A 367 17.14 -10.76 12.97
N LEU A 368 18.04 -9.95 12.41
CA LEU A 368 17.78 -8.58 11.97
C LEU A 368 17.97 -8.47 10.46
N LEU A 369 16.95 -7.98 9.76
CA LEU A 369 17.02 -7.69 8.34
C LEU A 369 17.62 -6.28 8.14
N PRO A 370 18.76 -6.15 7.43
CA PRO A 370 19.31 -4.84 7.09
C PRO A 370 18.47 -4.14 6.01
N GLU A 371 18.64 -2.82 5.90
CA GLU A 371 18.03 -2.02 4.83
C GLU A 371 18.55 -2.47 3.46
N LEU A 372 19.88 -2.55 3.31
CA LEU A 372 20.50 -2.94 2.04
C LEU A 372 21.93 -3.48 2.21
N TYR A 373 22.48 -3.98 1.12
CA TYR A 373 23.85 -4.42 0.93
C TYR A 373 24.55 -3.60 -0.16
N SER A 374 25.68 -2.97 0.19
CA SER A 374 26.46 -2.09 -0.69
C SER A 374 27.82 -2.70 -1.02
N VAL A 375 28.35 -2.37 -2.20
CA VAL A 375 29.71 -2.74 -2.60
C VAL A 375 30.72 -2.03 -1.68
N PRO A 376 31.77 -2.69 -1.17
CA PRO A 376 32.82 -2.00 -0.41
C PRO A 376 33.52 -0.91 -1.25
N PRO A 377 33.77 0.30 -0.71
CA PRO A 377 34.37 1.40 -1.47
C PRO A 377 35.71 1.08 -2.15
N ASP A 378 36.50 0.18 -1.56
CA ASP A 378 37.79 -0.29 -2.04
C ASP A 378 37.71 -1.37 -3.14
N ARG A 379 36.52 -1.91 -3.41
CA ARG A 379 36.28 -2.98 -4.41
C ARG A 379 35.36 -2.59 -5.55
N VAL A 380 35.06 -1.29 -5.71
CA VAL A 380 34.18 -0.79 -6.76
C VAL A 380 34.72 -1.10 -8.17
N ASP A 381 36.02 -0.91 -8.40
CA ASP A 381 36.63 -1.15 -9.71
C ASP A 381 36.60 -2.64 -10.08
N GLU A 382 36.65 -3.54 -9.09
CA GLU A 382 36.53 -4.98 -9.28
C GLU A 382 35.09 -5.36 -9.70
N GLU A 383 34.09 -4.79 -9.02
CA GLU A 383 32.67 -5.03 -9.35
C GLU A 383 32.33 -4.48 -10.75
N TYR A 384 32.89 -3.34 -11.18
CA TYR A 384 32.70 -2.87 -12.55
C TYR A 384 33.28 -3.80 -13.61
N GLN A 385 34.42 -4.44 -13.32
CA GLN A 385 35.05 -5.38 -14.25
C GLN A 385 34.29 -6.71 -14.30
N ASN A 386 33.78 -7.16 -13.15
CA ASN A 386 33.08 -8.44 -13.01
C ASN A 386 31.81 -8.24 -12.15
N PRO A 387 30.70 -7.77 -12.75
CA PRO A 387 29.46 -7.51 -12.01
C PRO A 387 28.96 -8.70 -11.20
N HIS A 388 28.39 -8.43 -10.02
CA HIS A 388 27.82 -9.40 -9.08
C HIS A 388 28.82 -10.39 -8.46
N THR A 389 30.12 -10.11 -8.50
CA THR A 389 31.16 -11.01 -7.95
C THR A 389 31.70 -10.56 -6.60
N VAL A 390 31.65 -9.25 -6.29
CA VAL A 390 32.15 -8.71 -5.02
C VAL A 390 31.16 -8.95 -3.90
N ASP A 391 31.66 -9.45 -2.76
CA ASP A 391 30.85 -9.59 -1.54
C ASP A 391 30.52 -8.22 -0.95
N ARG A 392 29.22 -8.03 -0.67
CA ARG A 392 28.66 -6.76 -0.23
C ARG A 392 28.59 -6.67 1.29
N ILE A 393 28.64 -5.44 1.79
CA ILE A 393 28.54 -5.14 3.23
C ILE A 393 27.16 -4.58 3.57
N PRO A 394 26.57 -4.97 4.71
CA PRO A 394 25.29 -4.43 5.12
C PRO A 394 25.43 -2.95 5.49
N MET A 395 24.49 -2.14 5.02
CA MET A 395 24.48 -0.69 5.23
C MET A 395 23.05 -0.20 5.50
N GLY A 396 22.94 0.99 6.10
CA GLY A 396 21.65 1.61 6.38
C GLY A 396 21.02 1.16 7.69
N LYS A 397 19.69 1.17 7.75
CA LYS A 397 18.92 0.87 8.96
C LYS A 397 19.06 -0.61 9.35
N LEU A 398 19.21 -0.87 10.64
CA LEU A 398 19.24 -2.24 11.20
C LEU A 398 18.54 -2.30 12.57
N PRO A 399 17.41 -3.03 12.70
CA PRO A 399 16.64 -3.62 11.60
C PRO A 399 16.00 -2.55 10.71
N HIS A 400 15.83 -2.86 9.42
CA HIS A 400 14.91 -2.14 8.56
C HIS A 400 13.49 -2.60 8.87
N MET A 401 12.72 -1.80 9.62
CA MET A 401 11.44 -2.26 10.22
C MET A 401 10.38 -2.71 9.21
N TRP A 402 10.30 -2.08 8.03
CA TRP A 402 9.43 -2.54 6.95
C TRP A 402 9.78 -3.98 6.56
N GLY A 403 11.04 -4.23 6.16
CA GLY A 403 11.46 -5.56 5.75
C GLY A 403 11.45 -6.56 6.90
N GLN A 404 11.80 -6.15 8.12
CA GLN A 404 11.71 -6.99 9.31
C GLN A 404 10.27 -7.46 9.56
N SER A 405 9.30 -6.57 9.39
CA SER A 405 7.88 -6.90 9.53
C SER A 405 7.42 -7.89 8.46
N LEU A 406 7.75 -7.66 7.19
CA LEU A 406 7.39 -8.60 6.13
C LEU A 406 8.08 -9.96 6.26
N TYR A 407 9.32 -9.99 6.75
CA TYR A 407 10.02 -11.23 7.10
C TYR A 407 9.26 -12.01 8.18
N ILE A 408 8.85 -11.36 9.26
CA ILE A 408 8.07 -11.99 10.35
C ILE A 408 6.72 -12.48 9.83
N LEU A 409 6.00 -11.64 9.08
CA LEU A 409 4.69 -11.99 8.52
C LEU A 409 4.79 -13.17 7.55
N GLY A 410 5.74 -13.12 6.61
CA GLY A 410 6.00 -14.20 5.67
C GLY A 410 6.37 -15.50 6.38
N SER A 411 7.15 -15.43 7.46
CA SER A 411 7.50 -16.61 8.26
C SER A 411 6.28 -17.20 9.02
N LEU A 412 5.42 -16.35 9.59
CA LEU A 412 4.17 -16.78 10.22
C LEU A 412 3.25 -17.50 9.23
N MET A 413 3.11 -16.98 8.01
CA MET A 413 2.28 -17.59 6.98
C MET A 413 2.92 -18.86 6.40
N ALA A 414 4.22 -18.85 6.13
CA ALA A 414 4.93 -20.02 5.60
C ALA A 414 4.96 -21.20 6.60
N GLU A 415 4.92 -20.93 7.91
CA GLU A 415 4.75 -21.95 8.95
C GLU A 415 3.29 -22.36 9.20
N GLY A 416 2.33 -21.79 8.46
CA GLY A 416 0.91 -22.16 8.54
C GLY A 416 0.16 -21.61 9.75
N PHE A 417 0.74 -20.67 10.51
CA PHE A 417 0.01 -20.00 11.59
C PHE A 417 -1.12 -19.13 11.05
N LEU A 418 -0.95 -18.59 9.85
CA LEU A 418 -1.90 -17.72 9.16
C LEU A 418 -2.18 -18.26 7.76
N ALA A 419 -3.45 -18.30 7.37
CA ALA A 419 -3.86 -18.58 6.00
C ALA A 419 -3.90 -17.27 5.18
N PRO A 420 -3.71 -17.33 3.85
CA PRO A 420 -3.81 -16.17 2.96
C PRO A 420 -5.07 -15.31 3.17
N GLY A 421 -6.23 -15.94 3.36
CA GLY A 421 -7.50 -15.23 3.58
C GLY A 421 -7.60 -14.49 4.92
N GLU A 422 -6.72 -14.75 5.88
CA GLU A 422 -6.69 -14.01 7.16
C GLU A 422 -5.93 -12.68 7.02
N ILE A 423 -4.98 -12.61 6.08
CA ILE A 423 -4.17 -11.41 5.77
C ILE A 423 -4.75 -10.63 4.57
N ASP A 424 -5.58 -11.27 3.77
CA ASP A 424 -6.37 -10.67 2.68
C ASP A 424 -7.86 -11.06 2.81
N PRO A 425 -8.56 -10.60 3.87
CA PRO A 425 -9.99 -10.88 4.07
C PRO A 425 -10.89 -10.32 2.97
N LEU A 426 -10.44 -9.28 2.25
CA LEU A 426 -11.16 -8.71 1.10
C LEU A 426 -10.91 -9.46 -0.22
N ASN A 427 -10.16 -10.57 -0.19
CA ASN A 427 -9.96 -11.49 -1.31
C ASN A 427 -9.35 -10.88 -2.58
N ARG A 428 -8.52 -9.85 -2.41
CA ARG A 428 -7.84 -9.19 -3.53
C ARG A 428 -6.91 -10.12 -4.29
N ARG A 429 -6.35 -11.15 -3.64
CA ARG A 429 -5.49 -12.17 -4.27
C ARG A 429 -6.14 -12.89 -5.47
N PHE A 430 -7.46 -12.81 -5.60
CA PHE A 430 -8.21 -13.41 -6.72
C PHE A 430 -8.46 -12.43 -7.88
N SER A 431 -7.79 -11.29 -7.92
CA SER A 431 -7.94 -10.30 -9.01
C SER A 431 -7.64 -10.84 -10.40
N THR A 432 -6.79 -11.87 -10.51
CA THR A 432 -6.46 -12.55 -11.77
C THR A 432 -7.38 -13.72 -12.12
N VAL A 433 -8.32 -14.06 -11.23
CA VAL A 433 -9.34 -15.08 -11.52
C VAL A 433 -10.31 -14.50 -12.55
N PRO A 434 -10.56 -15.20 -13.67
CA PRO A 434 -11.50 -14.72 -14.68
C PRO A 434 -12.85 -14.39 -14.07
N LYS A 435 -13.27 -13.13 -14.21
CA LYS A 435 -14.61 -12.68 -13.84
C LYS A 435 -15.60 -13.21 -14.90
N PRO A 436 -16.84 -13.56 -14.52
CA PRO A 436 -17.85 -13.97 -15.49
C PRO A 436 -18.12 -12.84 -16.49
N ASP A 437 -18.49 -13.19 -17.73
CA ASP A 437 -18.84 -12.22 -18.75
C ASP A 437 -19.98 -11.31 -18.26
N VAL A 438 -19.71 -10.01 -18.19
CA VAL A 438 -20.71 -9.02 -17.82
C VAL A 438 -21.60 -8.76 -19.03
N VAL A 439 -22.84 -9.21 -18.98
CA VAL A 439 -23.85 -8.89 -20.00
C VAL A 439 -24.39 -7.49 -19.70
N VAL A 440 -24.01 -6.51 -20.52
CA VAL A 440 -24.60 -5.16 -20.45
C VAL A 440 -26.03 -5.25 -21.00
N GLN A 441 -27.00 -5.04 -20.12
CA GLN A 441 -28.41 -4.92 -20.49
C GLN A 441 -28.81 -3.45 -20.53
N VAL A 442 -29.36 -3.02 -21.67
CA VAL A 442 -29.87 -1.66 -21.84
C VAL A 442 -31.39 -1.73 -21.78
N SER A 443 -31.98 -1.02 -20.82
CA SER A 443 -33.44 -0.82 -20.75
C SER A 443 -33.80 0.58 -21.22
N ILE A 444 -34.85 0.69 -22.02
CA ILE A 444 -35.39 1.95 -22.53
C ILE A 444 -36.71 2.20 -21.82
N LEU A 445 -36.83 3.37 -21.20
CA LEU A 445 -38.05 3.80 -20.52
C LEU A 445 -38.67 4.98 -21.26
N ALA A 446 -40.00 4.96 -21.39
CA ALA A 446 -40.74 6.09 -21.91
C ALA A 446 -40.91 7.16 -20.82
N GLU A 447 -40.55 8.40 -21.13
CA GLU A 447 -40.76 9.52 -20.21
C GLU A 447 -42.26 9.80 -20.01
N THR A 448 -43.07 9.59 -21.05
CA THR A 448 -44.52 9.80 -21.02
C THR A 448 -45.28 8.68 -21.72
N GLU A 449 -46.59 8.58 -21.44
CA GLU A 449 -47.47 7.61 -22.10
C GLU A 449 -47.57 7.84 -23.62
N GLU A 450 -47.45 9.08 -24.08
CA GLU A 450 -47.44 9.39 -25.51
C GLU A 450 -46.20 8.79 -26.20
N ILE A 451 -45.02 8.93 -25.58
CA ILE A 451 -43.77 8.35 -26.09
C ILE A 451 -43.88 6.82 -26.08
N LYS A 452 -44.46 6.25 -25.02
CA LYS A 452 -44.72 4.80 -24.93
C LYS A 452 -45.60 4.32 -26.08
N SER A 453 -46.68 5.03 -26.40
CA SER A 453 -47.55 4.68 -27.53
C SER A 453 -46.81 4.76 -28.87
N ILE A 454 -46.00 5.79 -29.09
CA ILE A 454 -45.21 5.95 -30.32
C ILE A 454 -44.19 4.81 -30.49
N LEU A 455 -43.52 4.42 -29.40
CA LEU A 455 -42.55 3.31 -29.41
C LEU A 455 -43.26 1.97 -29.64
N LYS A 456 -44.43 1.77 -29.03
CA LYS A 456 -45.26 0.59 -29.22
C LYS A 456 -45.76 0.45 -30.65
N ASP A 457 -46.15 1.55 -31.31
CA ASP A 457 -46.56 1.56 -32.73
C ASP A 457 -45.40 1.13 -33.67
N LYS A 458 -44.15 1.26 -33.20
CA LYS A 458 -42.94 0.79 -33.88
C LYS A 458 -42.50 -0.62 -33.45
N GLY A 459 -43.29 -1.31 -32.62
CA GLY A 459 -42.99 -2.65 -32.12
C GLY A 459 -41.93 -2.69 -31.02
N ILE A 460 -41.71 -1.56 -30.31
CA ILE A 460 -40.79 -1.47 -29.18
C ILE A 460 -41.63 -1.40 -27.90
N ASP A 461 -41.62 -2.47 -27.12
CA ASP A 461 -42.28 -2.49 -25.81
C ASP A 461 -41.40 -1.82 -24.75
N VAL A 462 -41.94 -0.79 -24.09
CA VAL A 462 -41.27 -0.04 -23.03
C VAL A 462 -42.23 0.25 -21.88
N GLU A 463 -41.67 0.41 -20.69
CA GLU A 463 -42.38 0.86 -19.49
C GLU A 463 -42.16 2.36 -19.29
N THR A 464 -43.08 3.04 -18.60
CA THR A 464 -42.86 4.42 -18.16
C THR A 464 -42.09 4.46 -16.85
N ILE A 465 -41.55 5.65 -16.51
CA ILE A 465 -40.86 5.88 -15.24
C ILE A 465 -41.74 5.52 -14.02
N ALA A 466 -43.06 5.72 -14.12
CA ALA A 466 -43.98 5.40 -13.03
C ALA A 466 -44.24 3.89 -12.89
N GLU A 467 -44.17 3.14 -13.99
CA GLU A 467 -44.47 1.71 -14.03
C GLU A 467 -43.36 0.86 -13.44
N VAL A 468 -42.11 1.32 -13.49
CA VAL A 468 -40.94 0.60 -12.95
C VAL A 468 -40.77 0.71 -11.42
N TYR A 469 -41.76 1.25 -10.70
CA TYR A 469 -41.73 1.29 -9.24
C TYR A 469 -41.56 -0.13 -8.64
N PRO A 470 -40.64 -0.35 -7.69
CA PRO A 470 -40.00 0.61 -6.79
C PRO A 470 -38.69 1.26 -7.30
N ILE A 471 -38.25 0.99 -8.53
CA ILE A 471 -37.03 1.57 -9.09
C ILE A 471 -37.25 3.07 -9.35
N ARG A 472 -36.42 3.91 -8.74
CA ARG A 472 -36.46 5.36 -8.93
C ARG A 472 -35.48 5.78 -10.00
N VAL A 473 -36.00 6.17 -11.16
CA VAL A 473 -35.21 6.76 -12.23
C VAL A 473 -35.04 8.25 -11.97
N GLN A 474 -33.80 8.73 -12.07
CA GLN A 474 -33.45 10.13 -11.81
C GLN A 474 -32.43 10.59 -12.85
N PRO A 475 -32.45 11.88 -13.23
CA PRO A 475 -31.43 12.42 -14.13
C PRO A 475 -30.01 12.26 -13.56
N ALA A 476 -29.02 11.97 -14.42
CA ALA A 476 -27.62 11.79 -14.01
C ALA A 476 -27.05 12.97 -13.19
N ARG A 477 -27.51 14.22 -13.45
CA ARG A 477 -27.13 15.41 -12.66
C ARG A 477 -27.40 15.29 -11.15
N ILE A 478 -28.34 14.44 -10.74
CA ILE A 478 -28.64 14.19 -9.33
C ILE A 478 -27.54 13.35 -8.69
N LEU A 479 -26.88 12.47 -9.44
CA LEU A 479 -25.73 11.73 -8.98
C LEU A 479 -24.63 12.69 -8.49
N SER A 480 -24.32 13.72 -9.27
CA SER A 480 -23.39 14.79 -8.87
C SER A 480 -23.76 15.43 -7.54
N HIS A 481 -25.05 15.70 -7.29
CA HIS A 481 -25.53 16.27 -6.04
C HIS A 481 -25.41 15.31 -4.85
N ILE A 482 -25.70 14.02 -5.07
CA ILE A 482 -25.53 12.96 -4.06
C ILE A 482 -24.05 12.83 -3.69
N TYR A 483 -23.17 12.67 -4.68
CA TYR A 483 -21.72 12.57 -4.44
C TYR A 483 -21.14 13.82 -3.80
N SER A 484 -21.64 15.01 -4.16
CA SER A 484 -21.23 16.26 -3.49
C SER A 484 -21.57 16.31 -2.00
N SER A 485 -22.44 15.39 -1.53
CA SER A 485 -22.86 15.31 -0.13
C SER A 485 -22.11 14.24 0.66
N LEU A 486 -21.34 13.38 -0.01
CA LEU A 486 -20.42 12.45 0.63
C LEU A 486 -19.23 13.20 1.22
N GLY A 487 -18.75 12.78 2.40
CA GLY A 487 -17.61 13.39 3.07
C GLY A 487 -17.88 14.77 3.70
N LYS A 488 -19.14 15.25 3.73
CA LYS A 488 -19.51 16.51 4.39
C LYS A 488 -19.45 16.38 5.91
N GLN A 489 -18.56 17.14 6.55
CA GLN A 489 -18.66 17.42 7.99
C GLN A 489 -19.90 18.28 8.28
N ILE A 490 -20.59 18.00 9.39
CA ILE A 490 -21.71 18.84 9.84
C ILE A 490 -21.16 20.24 10.15
N GLY A 491 -21.49 21.24 9.32
CA GLY A 491 -21.20 22.65 9.58
C GLY A 491 -20.16 23.35 8.69
N GLN A 492 -19.59 22.68 7.67
CA GLN A 492 -18.77 23.33 6.65
C GLN A 492 -19.34 23.14 5.23
N PRO A 493 -19.40 24.20 4.40
CA PRO A 493 -19.82 24.06 3.01
C PRO A 493 -18.69 23.42 2.19
N ALA A 494 -18.87 22.17 1.76
CA ALA A 494 -18.02 21.60 0.73
C ALA A 494 -18.27 22.33 -0.60
N LYS A 495 -17.24 22.93 -1.16
CA LYS A 495 -17.15 23.07 -2.61
C LYS A 495 -16.69 21.69 -3.07
N ILE A 496 -17.46 21.03 -3.94
CA ILE A 496 -17.00 19.91 -4.77
C ILE A 496 -17.32 20.34 -6.20
N LYS A 497 -16.35 20.27 -7.11
CA LYS A 497 -16.64 20.41 -8.54
C LYS A 497 -17.44 19.17 -8.92
N ALA A 498 -18.66 19.35 -9.39
CA ALA A 498 -19.36 18.28 -10.10
C ALA A 498 -18.45 17.87 -11.27
N LEU A 499 -17.87 16.66 -11.20
CA LEU A 499 -17.05 16.09 -12.27
C LEU A 499 -17.87 15.69 -13.51
N PHE A 500 -19.18 15.99 -13.51
CA PHE A 500 -20.09 15.74 -14.62
C PHE A 500 -20.33 17.04 -15.41
N ASP A 501 -19.27 17.55 -16.04
CA ASP A 501 -19.43 18.46 -17.18
C ASP A 501 -19.26 17.61 -18.45
N THR A 502 -20.31 16.86 -18.80
CA THR A 502 -20.44 16.31 -20.16
C THR A 502 -20.99 17.44 -21.03
N GLY A 503 -20.07 18.18 -21.66
CA GLY A 503 -20.34 19.01 -22.83
C GLY A 503 -19.99 18.24 -24.09
#